data_AF-X1QPC8-F1
#
_entry.id   AF-X1QPC8-F1
#
_cell.length_a   1.000
_cell.length_b   1.000
_cell.length_c   1.000
_cell.angle_alpha   90.00
_cell.angle_beta   90.00
_cell.angle_gamma   90.00
#
_symmetry.space_group_name_H-M   'P 1'
#
loop_
_entity.id
_entity.type
_entity.pdbx_description
1 polymer ?
#
loop_
_entity_poly.entity_id
_entity_poly.type
_entity_poly.pdbx_seq_one_letter_code
_entity_poly.pdbx_strand_id
1 'polypeptide(L)' 'MQMLTDVIRAKLPVLNETEKIPVAEKVCVVKYFQPWGSWTWYAVEFDGKDLFFGLVDGFELEWG' A
#
# COMPACT_ATOMS: atom_id res chain seq x y z
N MET A 1 1.49 -18.00 5.64
CA MET A 1 2.06 -17.43 4.41
C MET A 1 2.63 -16.07 4.75
N GLN A 2 3.91 -15.83 4.51
CA GLN A 2 4.54 -14.54 4.78
C GLN A 2 4.32 -13.64 3.56
N MET A 3 3.43 -12.66 3.68
CA MET A 3 3.02 -11.78 2.57
C MET A 3 4.00 -10.61 2.35
N LEU A 4 4.88 -10.35 3.33
CA LEU A 4 5.93 -9.34 3.31
C LEU A 4 7.25 -9.91 3.81
N THR A 5 8.33 -9.66 3.08
CA THR A 5 9.68 -9.86 3.62
C THR A 5 10.00 -8.77 4.64
N ASP A 6 10.88 -9.06 5.60
CA ASP A 6 11.31 -8.06 6.60
C ASP A 6 11.92 -6.81 5.94
N VAL A 7 12.61 -7.00 4.81
CA VAL A 7 13.21 -5.92 4.01
C VAL A 7 12.15 -5.00 3.43
N ILE A 8 11.02 -5.53 2.95
CA ILE A 8 9.92 -4.71 2.42
C ILE A 8 9.15 -4.06 3.57
N ARG A 9 8.89 -4.80 4.65
CA ARG A 9 8.22 -4.29 5.84
C ARG A 9 8.93 -3.07 6.42
N ALA A 10 10.27 -3.09 6.46
CA ALA A 10 11.08 -1.98 6.95
C ALA A 10 11.02 -0.71 6.07
N LYS A 11 10.49 -0.80 4.85
CA LYS A 11 10.35 0.34 3.93
C LYS A 11 8.98 1.00 3.99
N LEU A 12 8.00 0.38 4.65
CA LEU A 12 6.65 0.92 4.80
C LEU A 12 6.60 1.84 6.03
N PRO A 13 6.32 3.14 5.85
CA PRO A 13 5.95 4.04 6.94
C PRO A 13 4.75 3.52 7.74
N VAL A 14 4.63 3.98 8.98
CA VAL A 14 3.43 3.68 9.79
C VAL A 14 2.23 4.48 9.30
N LEU A 15 1.02 4.06 9.66
CA LEU A 15 -0.20 4.76 9.24
C LEU A 15 -0.19 6.24 9.64
N ASN A 16 -0.59 7.09 8.69
CA ASN A 16 -0.64 8.56 8.72
C ASN A 16 0.74 9.26 8.75
N GLU A 17 1.86 8.55 8.66
CA GLU A 17 3.19 9.17 8.65
C GLU A 17 3.42 10.05 7.41
N THR A 18 2.77 9.71 6.29
CA THR A 18 2.89 10.42 5.01
C THR A 18 1.75 11.41 4.75
N GLU A 19 0.96 11.79 5.76
CA GLU A 19 -0.21 12.67 5.58
C GLU A 19 0.14 14.05 4.99
N LYS A 20 1.33 14.57 5.34
CA LYS A 20 1.84 15.85 4.83
C LYS A 20 2.52 15.74 3.46
N ILE A 21 2.70 14.53 2.94
CA ILE A 21 3.33 14.30 1.64
C ILE A 21 2.25 14.43 0.56
N PRO A 22 2.45 15.29 -0.46
CA PRO A 22 1.54 15.38 -1.58
C PRO A 22 1.28 14.02 -2.22
N VAL A 23 0.03 13.76 -2.63
CA VAL A 23 -0.39 12.51 -3.26
C VAL A 23 0.53 12.09 -4.41
N ALA A 24 0.95 13.03 -5.24
CA ALA A 24 1.83 12.78 -6.40
C ALA A 24 3.25 12.35 -6.00
N GLU A 25 3.65 12.54 -4.74
CA GLU A 25 4.98 12.23 -4.21
C GLU A 25 4.95 10.99 -3.29
N LYS A 26 3.78 10.43 -2.99
CA LYS A 26 3.65 9.24 -2.16
C LYS A 26 4.30 8.03 -2.85
N VAL A 27 5.14 7.31 -2.12
CA VAL A 27 5.87 6.14 -2.63
C VAL A 27 5.04 4.88 -2.41
N CYS A 28 4.65 4.23 -3.50
CA CYS A 28 4.05 2.90 -3.46
C CYS A 28 5.15 1.84 -3.26
N VAL A 29 5.22 1.26 -2.06
CA VAL A 29 6.30 0.34 -1.66
C VAL A 29 6.02 -1.09 -2.12
N VAL A 30 4.76 -1.51 -2.12
CA VAL A 30 4.34 -2.88 -2.43
C VAL A 30 3.16 -2.87 -3.38
N LYS A 31 3.19 -3.74 -4.38
CA LYS A 31 2.06 -4.02 -5.27
C LYS A 31 1.47 -5.38 -4.93
N TYR A 32 0.20 -5.39 -4.58
CA TYR A 32 -0.63 -6.60 -4.54
C TYR A 32 -1.58 -6.60 -5.72
N PHE A 33 -1.94 -7.79 -6.19
CA PHE A 33 -2.88 -7.94 -7.29
C PHE A 33 -3.68 -9.22 -7.15
N GLN A 34 -4.91 -9.20 -7.66
CA GLN A 34 -5.76 -10.37 -7.73
C GLN A 34 -5.52 -11.09 -9.08
N PRO A 35 -4.94 -12.30 -9.11
CA PRO A 35 -4.52 -12.92 -10.36
C PRO A 35 -5.68 -13.40 -11.26
N TRP A 36 -6.91 -13.46 -10.73
CA TRP A 36 -8.11 -13.83 -11.47
C TRP A 36 -9.11 -12.66 -11.62
N GLY A 37 -8.69 -11.43 -11.31
CA GLY A 37 -9.51 -10.23 -11.42
C GLY A 37 -8.70 -9.03 -11.90
N SER A 38 -9.31 -7.84 -11.86
CA SER A 38 -8.66 -6.59 -12.27
C SER A 38 -8.06 -5.80 -11.11
N TRP A 39 -8.33 -6.19 -9.86
CA TRP A 39 -7.99 -5.38 -8.70
C TRP A 39 -6.49 -5.41 -8.40
N THR A 40 -5.96 -4.22 -8.15
CA THR A 40 -4.57 -4.00 -7.77
C THR A 40 -4.51 -3.00 -6.61
N TRP A 41 -3.64 -3.26 -5.64
CA TRP A 41 -3.40 -2.38 -4.50
C TRP A 41 -1.92 -2.00 -4.45
N TYR A 42 -1.66 -0.73 -4.20
CA TYR A 42 -0.32 -0.18 -4.07
C TYR A 42 -0.14 0.40 -2.67
N ALA A 43 0.44 -0.38 -1.77
CA ALA A 43 0.59 0.00 -0.37
C ALA A 43 1.65 1.09 -0.20
N VAL A 44 1.28 2.15 0.52
CA VAL A 44 2.17 3.26 0.91
C VAL A 44 2.51 3.16 2.39
N GLU A 45 1.57 2.84 3.27
CA GLU A 45 1.77 2.74 4.72
C GLU A 45 1.25 1.41 5.25
N PHE A 46 1.77 0.97 6.40
CA PHE A 46 1.36 -0.29 7.05
C PHE A 46 1.41 -0.18 8.57
N ASP A 47 0.38 -0.70 9.24
CA ASP A 47 0.33 -0.74 10.72
C ASP A 47 1.24 -1.81 11.35
N GLY A 48 1.84 -2.66 10.52
CA GLY A 48 2.69 -3.76 10.96
C GLY A 48 1.93 -5.05 11.27
N LYS A 49 0.62 -5.09 11.09
CA LYS A 49 -0.27 -6.22 11.40
C LYS A 49 -1.10 -6.65 10.19
N ASP A 50 -2.09 -5.86 9.79
CA ASP A 50 -3.06 -6.23 8.76
C ASP A 50 -3.69 -5.05 7.99
N LEU A 51 -3.38 -3.80 8.36
CA LEU A 51 -3.97 -2.62 7.74
C LEU A 51 -2.95 -1.82 6.93
N PHE A 52 -3.24 -1.63 5.66
CA PHE A 52 -2.48 -0.78 4.75
C PHE A 52 -3.29 0.45 4.36
N PHE A 53 -2.59 1.54 4.06
CA PHE A 53 -3.11 2.67 3.31
C PHE A 53 -2.36 2.78 1.99
N GLY A 54 -3.05 3.08 0.89
CA GLY A 54 -2.44 3.18 -0.41
C GLY A 54 -3.40 3.54 -1.54
N LEU A 55 -2.94 3.29 -2.77
CA LEU A 55 -3.74 3.48 -3.97
C LEU A 55 -4.44 2.15 -4.31
N VAL A 56 -5.74 2.22 -4.53
CA VAL A 56 -6.59 1.10 -4.94
C VAL A 56 -7.02 1.34 -6.39
N ASP A 57 -6.67 0.39 -7.25
CA ASP A 57 -7.12 0.33 -8.64
C ASP A 57 -8.12 -0.82 -8.75
N GLY A 58 -9.40 -0.49 -8.57
CA GLY A 58 -10.51 -1.43 -8.44
C GLY A 58 -11.66 -1.08 -9.37
N PHE A 59 -12.80 -0.68 -8.80
CA PHE A 59 -13.90 -0.11 -9.58
C PHE A 59 -13.59 1.32 -10.03
N GLU A 60 -12.99 2.09 -9.13
CA GLU A 60 -12.47 3.41 -9.37
C GLU A 60 -11.00 3.45 -8.92
N LEU A 61 -10.28 4.49 -9.33
CA LEU A 61 -8.95 4.77 -8.83
C LEU A 61 -9.08 5.64 -7.58
N GLU A 62 -8.78 5.08 -6.41
CA GLU A 62 -9.03 5.74 -5.12
C GLU A 62 -7.86 5.58 -4.13
N TRP A 63 -7.81 6.49 -3.15
CA TRP A 63 -6.90 6.40 -2.00
C TRP A 63 -7.66 5.86 -0.81
N GLY A 64 -7.15 4.81 -0.18
CA GLY A 64 -7.80 4.11 0.92
C GLY A 64 -6.87 3.21 1.72
#